data_AF-A0A520BCB9-F1
#
_entry.id   AF-A0A520BCB9-F1
#
_cell.length_a   1.000
_cell.length_b   1.000
_cell.length_c   1.000
_cell.angle_alpha   90.00
_cell.angle_beta   90.00
_cell.angle_gamma   90.00
#
_symmetry.space_group_name_H-M   'P 1'
#
loop_
_entity.id
_entity.type
_entity.pdbx_description
1 polymer ?
#
loop_
_entity_poly.entity_id
_entity_poly.type
_entity_poly.pdbx_seq_one_letter_code
_entity_poly.pdbx_strand_id
1 'polypeptide(L)' 'MTEHEFDHVFFGVSDDLPIVNKREVMAYKYMDMELLGEDLIVNPSRYTAWLNICFDKVLEFKNTAYA' A
#
# COMPACT_ATOMS: atom_id res chain seq x y z
N MET A 1 0.90 20.27 -6.18
CA MET A 1 0.70 19.32 -7.29
C MET A 1 -0.68 18.72 -7.11
N THR A 2 -1.46 18.58 -8.18
CA THR A 2 -2.80 17.99 -8.14
C THR A 2 -2.81 16.81 -9.10
N GLU A 3 -3.23 15.65 -8.63
CA GLU A 3 -3.37 14.45 -9.45
C GLU A 3 -4.86 14.12 -9.59
N HIS A 4 -5.27 13.72 -10.79
CA HIS A 4 -6.65 13.39 -11.13
C HIS A 4 -6.64 12.20 -12.08
N GLU A 5 -6.69 11.00 -11.49
CA GLU A 5 -6.39 9.75 -12.18
C GLU A 5 -7.47 8.69 -11.92
N PHE A 6 -7.67 7.81 -12.90
CA PHE A 6 -8.46 6.60 -12.74
C PHE A 6 -7.51 5.42 -12.52
N ASP A 7 -7.25 5.11 -11.25
CA ASP A 7 -6.21 4.15 -10.87
C ASP A 7 -6.74 2.71 -10.83
N HIS A 8 -5.96 1.78 -11.37
CA HIS A 8 -6.25 0.35 -11.36
C HIS A 8 -5.36 -0.32 -10.32
N VAL A 9 -5.95 -0.69 -9.20
CA VAL A 9 -5.22 -1.33 -8.10
C VAL A 9 -5.09 -2.83 -8.36
N PHE A 10 -3.84 -3.32 -8.40
CA PHE A 10 -3.52 -4.74 -8.54
C PHE A 10 -3.00 -5.31 -7.22
N PHE A 11 -3.25 -6.60 -6.99
CA PHE A 11 -2.77 -7.33 -5.81
C PHE A 11 -1.93 -8.53 -6.25
N GLY A 12 -0.87 -8.84 -5.51
CA GLY A 12 0.01 -9.96 -5.79
C GLY A 12 0.73 -10.43 -4.53
N VAL A 13 1.18 -11.68 -4.57
CA VAL A 13 1.97 -12.33 -3.52
C VAL A 13 3.27 -12.84 -4.12
N SER A 14 4.38 -12.66 -3.41
CA SER A 14 5.69 -13.15 -3.82
C SER A 14 6.60 -13.26 -2.61
N ASP A 15 7.42 -14.31 -2.59
CA ASP A 15 8.52 -14.49 -1.64
C ASP A 15 9.86 -13.90 -2.15
N ASP A 16 9.89 -13.45 -3.41
CA ASP A 16 11.07 -12.81 -3.98
C ASP A 16 11.32 -11.45 -3.32
N LEU A 17 12.59 -11.19 -2.96
CA LEU A 17 12.97 -9.91 -2.37
C LEU A 17 12.99 -8.78 -3.42
N PRO A 18 12.49 -7.57 -3.10
CA PRO A 18 12.51 -6.44 -4.01
C PRO A 18 13.92 -6.04 -4.45
N ILE A 19 14.17 -6.05 -5.76
CA ILE A 19 15.38 -5.47 -6.36
C ILE A 19 15.09 -4.03 -6.75
N VAL A 20 15.36 -3.09 -5.84
CA VAL A 20 14.92 -1.68 -5.99
C VAL A 20 15.88 -0.81 -6.79
N ASN A 21 15.33 0.05 -7.66
CA ASN A 21 16.06 1.18 -8.23
C ASN A 21 16.08 2.35 -7.22
N LYS A 22 17.27 2.70 -6.69
CA LYS A 22 17.43 3.73 -5.65
C LYS A 22 17.12 5.16 -6.09
N ARG A 23 16.95 5.42 -7.38
CA ARG A 23 16.46 6.73 -7.88
C ARG A 23 14.96 6.91 -7.64
N GLU A 24 14.21 5.81 -7.62
CA GLU A 24 12.75 5.81 -7.45
C GLU A 24 12.36 5.41 -6.03
N VAL A 25 13.05 4.42 -5.45
CA VAL A 25 12.70 3.84 -4.15
C VAL A 25 13.87 3.94 -3.18
N MET A 26 13.74 4.81 -2.17
CA MET A 26 14.76 4.99 -1.15
C MET A 26 14.88 3.76 -0.22
N ALA A 27 13.75 3.27 0.29
CA ALA A 27 13.65 2.13 1.20
C ALA A 27 12.29 1.42 1.07
N TYR A 28 12.21 0.18 1.55
CA TYR A 28 10.96 -0.57 1.72
C TYR A 28 10.94 -1.25 3.09
N LYS A 29 9.75 -1.54 3.59
CA LYS A 29 9.52 -2.35 4.79
C LYS A 29 8.33 -3.28 4.52
N TYR A 30 8.35 -4.46 5.11
CA TYR A 30 7.16 -5.28 5.23
C TYR A 30 6.40 -4.86 6.49
N MET A 31 5.08 -4.85 6.41
CA MET A 31 4.20 -4.45 7.51
C MET A 31 2.94 -5.30 7.45
N ASP A 32 2.48 -5.72 8.62
CA ASP A 32 1.18 -6.35 8.76
C ASP A 32 0.06 -5.40 8.32
N MET A 33 -0.98 -5.92 7.67
CA MET A 33 -2.01 -5.08 7.04
C MET A 33 -2.86 -4.37 8.08
N GLU A 34 -3.16 -5.04 9.19
CA GLU A 34 -3.94 -4.52 10.29
C GLU A 34 -3.16 -3.37 10.97
N LEU A 35 -1.85 -3.57 11.22
CA LEU A 35 -0.97 -2.50 11.72
C LEU A 35 -0.81 -1.33 10.74
N LEU A 36 -0.77 -1.60 9.43
CA LEU A 36 -0.72 -0.55 8.41
C LEU A 36 -2.00 0.30 8.45
N GLY A 37 -3.16 -0.32 8.63
CA GLY A 37 -4.44 0.39 8.77
C GLY A 37 -4.46 1.33 9.96
N GLU A 38 -3.96 0.89 11.12
CA GLU A 38 -3.82 1.75 12.29
C GLU A 38 -2.83 2.92 12.04
N ASP A 39 -1.69 2.64 11.42
CA ASP A 39 -0.65 3.66 11.16
C ASP A 39 -1.09 4.69 10.11
N LEU A 40 -1.96 4.32 9.16
CA LEU A 40 -2.58 5.25 8.21
C LEU A 40 -3.46 6.29 8.92
N ILE A 41 -4.12 5.91 10.02
CA ILE A 41 -4.97 6.80 10.82
C ILE A 41 -4.12 7.66 11.76
N VAL A 42 -3.16 7.05 12.45
CA VAL A 42 -2.34 7.74 13.47
C VAL A 42 -1.29 8.65 12.84
N ASN A 43 -0.70 8.24 11.71
CA ASN A 43 0.39 8.96 11.05
C ASN A 43 0.13 9.17 9.54
N PRO A 44 -0.97 9.83 9.14
CA PRO A 44 -1.39 9.93 7.74
C PRO A 44 -0.36 10.65 6.85
N SER A 45 0.44 11.57 7.41
CA SER A 45 1.47 12.32 6.68
C SER A 45 2.66 11.48 6.20
N ARG A 46 2.80 10.25 6.71
CA ARG A 46 3.85 9.30 6.27
C ARG A 46 3.49 8.58 4.98
N TYR A 47 2.23 8.69 4.55
CA TYR A 47 1.67 7.95 3.44
C TYR A 47 1.18 8.90 2.36
N THR A 48 1.10 8.38 1.14
CA THR A 48 0.50 9.11 0.04
C THR A 48 -1.03 9.06 0.16
N ALA A 49 -1.72 10.01 -0.46
CA ALA A 49 -3.18 10.05 -0.42
C ALA A 49 -3.82 8.82 -1.07
N TRP A 50 -3.24 8.27 -2.15
CA TRP A 50 -3.78 7.10 -2.85
C TRP A 50 -3.90 5.88 -1.94
N LEU A 51 -2.87 5.61 -1.14
CA LEU A 51 -2.89 4.45 -0.24
C LEU A 51 -4.05 4.56 0.75
N ASN A 52 -4.26 5.72 1.35
CA ASN A 52 -5.38 5.94 2.27
C ASN A 52 -6.74 5.80 1.56
N ILE A 53 -6.87 6.33 0.34
CA ILE A 53 -8.12 6.27 -0.45
C ILE A 53 -8.49 4.83 -0.82
N CYS A 54 -7.52 3.96 -1.16
CA CYS A 54 -7.80 2.61 -1.62
C CYS A 54 -7.75 1.54 -0.52
N PHE A 55 -7.26 1.86 0.68
CA PHE A 55 -6.91 0.89 1.71
C PHE A 55 -8.06 -0.06 2.08
N ASP A 56 -9.26 0.46 2.34
CA ASP A 56 -10.40 -0.36 2.76
C ASP A 56 -10.75 -1.43 1.71
N LYS A 57 -10.70 -1.07 0.42
CA LYS A 57 -10.94 -2.01 -0.69
C LYS A 57 -9.84 -3.05 -0.81
N VAL A 58 -8.58 -2.65 -0.58
CA VAL A 58 -7.43 -3.56 -0.58
C VAL A 58 -7.57 -4.56 0.57
N LEU A 59 -7.98 -4.11 1.76
CA LEU A 59 -8.17 -4.98 2.92
C LEU A 59 -9.34 -5.95 2.74
N GLU A 60 -10.46 -5.49 2.18
CA GLU A 60 -11.59 -6.35 1.81
C GLU A 60 -11.16 -7.43 0.79
N PHE A 61 -10.39 -7.06 -0.23
CA PHE A 61 -9.87 -8.02 -1.21
C PHE A 61 -8.92 -9.04 -0.57
N LYS A 62 -7.97 -8.61 0.28
CA LYS A 62 -7.06 -9.52 1.01
C LYS A 62 -7.85 -10.57 1.78
N ASN A 63 -8.85 -10.13 2.54
CA ASN A 63 -9.65 -11.00 3.42
C ASN A 63 -10.59 -11.94 2.67
N THR A 64 -10.88 -11.69 1.39
CA THR A 64 -11.75 -12.55 0.57
C THR A 64 -10.97 -13.48 -0.36
N ALA A 65 -9.84 -13.01 -0.91
CA ALA A 65 -9.04 -13.77 -1.87
C ALA A 65 -8.01 -14.70 -1.22
N TYR A 66 -7.59 -14.42 0.02
CA TYR A 66 -6.49 -15.13 0.69
C TYR A 66 -6.82 -15.53 2.15
N ALA A 67 -8.11 -15.71 2.47
CA ALA A 67 -8.56 -16.32 3.73
C ALA A 67 -8.26 -17.83 3.80
#